data_AF-A0A401V1I0-F1
#
_entry.id   AF-A0A401V1I0-F1
#
_cell.length_a   1.000
_cell.length_b   1.000
_cell.length_c   1.000
_cell.angle_alpha   90.00
_cell.angle_beta   90.00
_cell.angle_gamma   90.00
#
_symmetry.space_group_name_H-M   'P 1'
#
loop_
_entity.id
_entity.type
_entity.pdbx_description
1 polymer ?
#
loop_
_entity_poly.entity_id
_entity_poly.type
_entity_poly.pdbx_seq_one_letter_code
_entity_poly.pdbx_strand_id
1 'polypeptide(L)'
;MTHDGVRNVRSALDALPAPFQPHRLATVNDHDVKVVTLEGEFVWHTHPDTDELFLVVSGRLTIQLRDGDVELGPDDVFVVPRGVEHCPLAHGEVRAVLIERVGTVNTGDAGGDRTQPLRELGEGRPPGHEAPSQSP
;
A
#
# COMPACT_ATOMS: atom_id res chain seq x y z
N MET A 1 -6.01 -24.72 11.36
CA MET A 1 -6.21 -23.45 10.64
C MET A 1 -6.01 -22.32 11.62
N THR A 2 -4.89 -21.61 11.52
CA THR A 2 -4.71 -20.34 12.22
C THR A 2 -5.54 -19.31 11.48
N HIS A 3 -6.48 -18.69 12.17
CA HIS A 3 -7.18 -17.53 11.62
C HIS A 3 -6.23 -16.35 11.74
N ASP A 4 -6.09 -15.57 10.67
CA ASP A 4 -5.47 -14.26 10.81
C ASP A 4 -6.30 -13.44 11.80
N GLY A 5 -5.64 -12.93 12.84
CA GLY A 5 -6.29 -12.08 13.83
C GLY A 5 -6.79 -10.78 13.19
N VAL A 6 -7.67 -10.08 13.90
CA VAL A 6 -8.15 -8.76 13.46
C VAL A 6 -6.98 -7.77 13.41
N ARG A 7 -6.77 -7.12 12.27
CA ARG A 7 -5.78 -6.05 12.09
C ARG A 7 -6.49 -4.74 11.74
N ASN A 8 -6.09 -3.64 12.39
CA ASN A 8 -6.66 -2.32 12.15
C ASN A 8 -5.82 -1.57 11.09
N VAL A 9 -6.47 -1.08 10.04
CA VAL A 9 -5.81 -0.35 8.94
C VAL A 9 -5.06 0.89 9.42
N ARG A 10 -5.67 1.71 10.28
CA ARG A 10 -5.05 2.94 10.79
C ARG A 10 -3.84 2.64 11.66
N SER A 11 -3.97 1.70 12.60
CA SER A 11 -2.83 1.26 13.42
C SER A 11 -1.69 0.66 12.61
N ALA A 12 -2.00 -0.03 11.51
CA ALA A 12 -0.98 -0.55 10.59
C ALA A 12 -0.24 0.58 9.86
N LEU A 13 -0.99 1.57 9.36
CA LEU A 13 -0.43 2.76 8.72
C LEU A 13 0.43 3.59 9.68
N ASP A 14 0.02 3.75 10.93
CA ASP A 14 0.78 4.48 11.97
C ASP A 14 2.12 3.81 12.30
N ALA A 15 2.26 2.51 12.03
CA ALA A 15 3.46 1.73 12.30
C ALA A 15 4.44 1.67 11.12
N LEU A 16 4.13 2.31 9.98
CA LEU A 16 4.98 2.24 8.80
C LEU A 16 6.27 3.05 8.99
N PRO A 17 7.45 2.46 8.71
CA PRO A 17 8.73 3.09 9.03
C PRO A 17 9.17 4.15 8.01
N ALA A 18 8.70 4.07 6.76
CA ALA A 18 9.09 4.96 5.68
C ALA A 18 8.08 4.91 4.52
N PRO A 19 8.04 5.96 3.66
CA PRO A 19 7.20 5.97 2.48
C PRO A 19 7.66 4.96 1.41
N PHE A 20 6.74 4.60 0.52
CA PHE A 20 6.91 3.69 -0.62
C PHE A 20 7.29 2.25 -0.24
N GLN A 21 7.09 1.86 1.02
CA GLN A 21 7.32 0.50 1.50
C GLN A 21 5.96 -0.17 1.76
N PRO A 22 5.38 -0.89 0.79
CA PRO A 22 4.13 -1.58 1.01
C PRO A 22 4.33 -2.74 2.01
N HIS A 23 3.48 -2.78 3.03
CA HIS A 23 3.46 -3.85 4.03
C HIS A 23 2.15 -4.63 3.93
N ARG A 24 2.23 -5.96 3.90
CA ARG A 24 1.07 -6.83 3.83
C ARG A 24 0.27 -6.76 5.12
N LEU A 25 -0.98 -6.31 5.00
CA LEU A 25 -1.95 -6.32 6.08
C LEU A 25 -2.61 -7.70 6.17
N ALA A 26 -3.10 -8.23 5.06
CA ALA A 26 -3.75 -9.54 4.97
C ALA A 26 -3.63 -10.12 3.56
N THR A 27 -3.93 -11.40 3.39
CA THR A 27 -4.09 -12.04 2.08
C THR A 27 -5.50 -12.61 1.97
N VAL A 28 -6.17 -12.33 0.85
CA VAL A 28 -7.47 -12.91 0.50
C VAL A 28 -7.28 -13.69 -0.81
N ASN A 29 -7.37 -15.02 -0.73
CA ASN A 29 -7.05 -15.93 -1.85
C ASN A 29 -5.63 -15.67 -2.39
N ASP A 30 -5.52 -15.19 -3.62
CA ASP A 30 -4.28 -14.83 -4.32
C ASP A 30 -4.05 -13.32 -4.42
N HIS A 31 -4.70 -12.52 -3.56
CA HIS A 31 -4.56 -11.07 -3.49
C HIS A 31 -4.06 -10.63 -2.13
N ASP A 32 -3.08 -9.73 -2.12
CA ASP A 32 -2.61 -9.08 -0.92
C ASP A 32 -3.35 -7.77 -0.70
N VAL A 33 -3.82 -7.56 0.53
CA VAL A 33 -4.22 -6.25 1.03
C VAL A 33 -3.01 -5.66 1.72
N LYS A 34 -2.47 -4.55 1.19
CA LYS A 34 -1.26 -3.90 1.67
C LYS A 34 -1.58 -2.50 2.20
N VAL A 35 -0.77 -2.01 3.11
CA VAL A 35 -0.78 -0.61 3.57
C VAL A 35 0.51 0.08 3.16
N VAL A 36 0.42 1.34 2.77
CA VAL A 36 1.56 2.14 2.32
C VAL A 36 1.38 3.62 2.68
N THR A 37 2.49 4.31 2.94
CA THR A 37 2.55 5.77 2.89
C THR A 37 3.27 6.21 1.62
N LEU A 38 2.78 7.26 0.96
CA LEU A 38 3.32 7.82 -0.27
C LEU A 38 3.63 9.30 -0.06
N GLU A 39 4.71 9.79 -0.68
CA GLU A 39 5.09 11.21 -0.59
C GLU A 39 5.82 11.68 -1.86
N GLY A 40 5.24 12.66 -2.57
CA GLY A 40 5.75 13.13 -3.85
C GLY A 40 5.50 12.15 -4.99
N GLU A 41 6.26 12.31 -6.07
CA GLU A 41 6.15 11.49 -7.27
C GLU A 41 6.81 10.11 -7.07
N PHE A 42 6.15 9.08 -7.56
CA PHE A 42 6.71 7.73 -7.65
C PHE A 42 7.42 7.52 -9.00
N VAL A 43 7.33 6.34 -9.59
CA VAL A 43 7.85 6.03 -10.92
C VAL A 43 6.70 5.69 -11.86
N TRP A 44 6.83 6.06 -13.12
CA TRP A 44 5.97 5.53 -14.17
C TRP A 44 6.22 4.03 -14.32
N HIS A 45 5.17 3.23 -14.23
CA HIS A 45 5.27 1.78 -14.30
C HIS A 45 3.98 1.13 -14.77
N THR A 46 4.08 -0.14 -15.14
CA THR A 46 2.93 -0.98 -15.53
C THR A 46 2.96 -2.33 -14.82
N HIS A 47 1.78 -2.84 -14.44
CA HIS A 47 1.60 -4.22 -14.03
C HIS A 47 0.94 -5.02 -15.16
N PRO A 48 1.67 -5.87 -15.92
CA PRO A 48 1.12 -6.50 -17.12
C PRO A 48 0.02 -7.53 -16.83
N ASP A 49 0.06 -8.16 -15.65
CA ASP A 49 -0.73 -9.36 -15.35
C ASP A 49 -1.76 -9.18 -14.23
N THR A 50 -1.83 -8.00 -13.61
CA THR A 50 -2.73 -7.72 -12.49
C THR A 50 -3.25 -6.30 -12.54
N ASP A 51 -4.48 -6.13 -12.10
CA ASP A 51 -5.00 -4.82 -11.72
C ASP A 51 -4.38 -4.41 -10.37
N GLU A 52 -4.35 -3.11 -10.09
CA GLU A 52 -3.97 -2.57 -8.79
C GLU A 52 -5.06 -1.61 -8.30
N LEU A 53 -5.56 -1.83 -7.10
CA LEU A 53 -6.53 -0.96 -6.45
C LEU A 53 -5.85 -0.05 -5.44
N PHE A 54 -6.17 1.24 -5.50
CA PHE A 54 -5.83 2.24 -4.49
C PHE A 54 -7.09 2.60 -3.70
N LEU A 55 -7.02 2.52 -2.37
CA LEU A 55 -7.98 3.12 -1.45
C LEU A 55 -7.22 4.15 -0.60
N VAL A 56 -7.55 5.44 -0.75
CA VAL A 56 -6.89 6.50 0.02
C VAL A 56 -7.55 6.59 1.39
N VAL A 57 -6.77 6.40 2.46
CA VAL A 57 -7.26 6.53 3.85
C VAL A 57 -7.11 7.97 4.36
N SER A 58 -6.07 8.67 3.93
CA SER A 58 -5.87 10.10 4.19
C SER A 58 -4.90 10.73 3.19
N GLY A 59 -5.04 12.04 2.95
CA GLY A 59 -4.20 12.79 2.01
C GLY A 59 -4.89 13.01 0.67
N ARG A 60 -4.14 13.45 -0.34
CA ARG A 60 -4.59 13.59 -1.72
C ARG A 60 -3.60 12.94 -2.68
N LEU A 61 -4.08 12.04 -3.52
CA LEU A 61 -3.29 11.29 -4.48
C LEU A 61 -3.77 11.60 -5.89
N THR A 62 -2.85 11.85 -6.80
CA THR A 62 -3.13 11.84 -8.24
C THR A 62 -2.53 10.56 -8.82
N ILE A 63 -3.34 9.78 -9.52
CA ILE A 63 -2.83 8.71 -10.39
C ILE A 63 -2.70 9.33 -11.78
N GLN A 64 -1.46 9.58 -12.20
CA GLN A 64 -1.20 10.09 -13.54
C GLN A 64 -1.30 8.97 -14.54
N LEU A 65 -2.07 9.18 -15.60
CA LEU A 65 -2.22 8.26 -16.72
C LEU A 65 -1.83 8.96 -18.02
N ARG A 66 -1.60 8.19 -19.09
CA ARG A 66 -1.28 8.79 -20.40
C ARG A 66 -2.45 9.52 -21.05
N ASP A 67 -3.67 9.17 -20.68
CA ASP A 67 -4.93 9.71 -21.22
C ASP A 67 -5.66 10.67 -20.28
N GLY A 68 -5.15 10.87 -19.06
CA GLY A 68 -5.65 11.86 -18.12
C GLY A 68 -5.44 11.48 -16.66
N ASP A 69 -5.24 12.49 -15.81
CA ASP A 69 -5.00 12.28 -14.40
C ASP A 69 -6.31 11.97 -13.65
N VAL A 70 -6.22 11.10 -12.64
CA VAL A 70 -7.31 10.78 -11.70
C VAL A 70 -6.93 11.29 -10.31
N GLU A 71 -7.77 12.15 -9.73
CA GLU A 71 -7.57 12.67 -8.37
C GLU A 71 -8.39 11.87 -7.34
N LEU A 72 -7.76 11.53 -6.23
CA LEU A 72 -8.34 10.75 -5.13
C LEU A 72 -8.14 11.48 -3.80
N GLY A 73 -9.24 11.64 -3.06
CA GLY A 73 -9.26 12.10 -1.68
C GLY A 73 -9.49 10.95 -0.69
N PRO A 74 -9.61 11.27 0.62
CA PRO A 74 -9.90 10.25 1.63
C PRO A 74 -11.19 9.48 1.33
N ASP A 75 -11.13 8.17 1.55
CA ASP A 75 -12.16 7.17 1.32
C ASP A 75 -12.51 6.91 -0.16
N ASP A 76 -11.80 7.54 -1.11
CA ASP A 76 -11.94 7.23 -2.54
C ASP A 76 -11.18 5.95 -2.94
N VAL A 77 -11.73 5.27 -3.95
CA VAL A 77 -11.15 4.05 -4.53
C VAL A 77 -10.96 4.21 -6.03
N PHE A 78 -9.81 3.76 -6.53
CA PHE A 78 -9.54 3.66 -7.96
C PHE A 78 -8.83 2.36 -8.29
N VAL A 79 -9.15 1.78 -9.45
CA VAL A 79 -8.47 0.59 -9.96
C VAL A 79 -7.71 0.99 -11.20
N VAL A 80 -6.39 0.80 -11.19
CA VAL A 80 -5.56 0.83 -12.39
C VAL A 80 -5.68 -0.53 -13.07
N PRO A 81 -6.26 -0.60 -14.28
CA PRO A 81 -6.34 -1.87 -15.00
C PRO A 81 -4.96 -2.39 -15.37
N ARG A 82 -4.80 -3.72 -15.40
CA ARG A 82 -3.59 -4.39 -15.87
C ARG A 82 -3.14 -3.86 -17.24
N GLY A 83 -1.84 -3.68 -17.39
CA GLY A 83 -1.24 -3.18 -18.63
C GLY A 83 -1.34 -1.67 -18.82
N VAL A 84 -2.01 -0.92 -17.93
CA VAL A 84 -2.06 0.54 -17.97
C VAL A 84 -0.84 1.13 -17.27
N GLU A 85 -0.07 1.93 -18.01
CA GLU A 85 1.06 2.67 -17.46
C GLU A 85 0.56 3.86 -16.64
N HIS A 86 1.06 3.99 -15.42
CA HIS A 86 0.62 5.02 -14.49
C HIS A 86 1.75 5.50 -13.57
N CYS A 87 1.57 6.67 -12.95
CA CYS A 87 2.48 7.21 -11.94
C CYS A 87 1.69 7.81 -10.77
N PRO A 88 1.79 7.22 -9.55
CA PRO A 88 1.27 7.83 -8.34
C PRO A 88 2.03 9.11 -7.96
N LEU A 89 1.30 10.21 -7.76
CA LEU A 89 1.79 11.50 -7.30
C LEU A 89 1.05 11.92 -6.02
N ALA A 90 1.73 11.84 -4.89
CA ALA A 90 1.17 12.20 -3.58
C ALA A 90 1.39 13.69 -3.27
N HIS A 91 0.31 14.41 -2.96
CA HIS A 91 0.34 15.83 -2.58
C HIS A 91 0.55 16.00 -1.08
N GLY A 92 1.79 15.81 -0.63
CA GLY A 92 2.16 15.63 0.78
C GLY A 92 2.10 14.15 1.19
N GLU A 93 2.01 13.87 2.49
CA GLU A 93 1.83 12.49 2.96
C GLU A 93 0.44 11.98 2.57
N VAL A 94 0.41 10.86 1.84
CA VAL A 94 -0.78 10.07 1.57
C VAL A 94 -0.65 8.73 2.27
N ARG A 95 -1.74 8.26 2.86
CA ARG A 95 -1.85 6.93 3.45
C ARG A 95 -2.88 6.15 2.66
N ALA A 96 -2.49 4.99 2.13
CA ALA A 96 -3.33 4.21 1.26
C ALA A 96 -3.33 2.72 1.60
N VAL A 97 -4.41 2.05 1.23
CA VAL A 97 -4.49 0.60 1.11
C VAL A 97 -4.34 0.25 -0.36
N LEU A 98 -3.51 -0.74 -0.66
CA LEU A 98 -3.37 -1.32 -1.99
C LEU A 98 -3.99 -2.72 -1.99
N ILE A 99 -4.64 -3.10 -3.10
CA ILE A 99 -5.02 -4.49 -3.35
C ILE A 99 -4.48 -4.90 -4.71
N GLU A 100 -3.65 -5.92 -4.72
CA GLU A 100 -2.99 -6.43 -5.93
C GLU A 100 -2.70 -7.92 -5.75
N ARG A 101 -2.41 -8.61 -6.85
CA ARG A 101 -2.09 -10.04 -6.82
C ARG A 101 -0.83 -10.30 -5.98
N VAL A 102 -0.81 -11.43 -5.27
CA VAL A 102 0.36 -11.89 -4.52
C VAL A 102 1.58 -11.97 -5.45
N GLY A 103 2.71 -11.44 -4.99
CA GLY A 103 3.97 -11.42 -5.74
C GLY A 103 4.14 -10.24 -6.70
N THR A 104 3.15 -9.35 -6.80
CA THR A 104 3.28 -8.12 -7.59
C THR A 104 4.37 -7.23 -7.01
N VAL A 105 5.28 -6.78 -7.88
CA VAL A 105 6.39 -5.88 -7.57
C VAL A 105 5.87 -4.44 -7.65
N ASN A 106 6.12 -3.63 -6.63
CA ASN A 106 5.56 -2.29 -6.48
C ASN A 106 5.95 -1.29 -7.58
N THR A 107 7.04 -1.53 -8.30
CA THR A 107 7.49 -0.72 -9.45
C THR A 107 7.13 -1.36 -10.78
N GLY A 108 6.29 -2.39 -10.80
CA GLY A 108 5.92 -3.12 -12.00
C GLY A 108 7.14 -3.61 -12.79
N ASP A 109 7.24 -3.13 -14.02
CA ASP A 109 8.32 -3.41 -14.97
C ASP A 109 9.51 -2.42 -14.90
N ALA A 110 9.41 -1.35 -14.11
CA ALA A 110 10.39 -0.25 -14.12
C ALA A 110 11.68 -0.56 -13.35
N GLY A 111 11.62 -1.37 -12.28
CA GLY A 111 12.78 -1.67 -11.43
C GLY A 111 13.35 -0.43 -10.71
N GLY A 112 14.66 -0.45 -10.41
CA GLY A 112 15.40 0.67 -9.81
C GLY A 112 15.26 0.82 -8.28
N ASP A 113 15.81 1.91 -7.73
CA ASP A 113 15.95 2.16 -6.28
C ASP A 113 14.62 2.25 -5.51
N ARG A 114 13.52 2.51 -6.23
CA ARG A 114 12.15 2.54 -5.67
C ARG A 114 11.51 1.15 -5.61
N THR A 115 12.17 0.13 -6.15
CA THR A 115 11.72 -1.27 -6.03
C THR A 115 11.93 -1.72 -4.60
N GLN A 116 10.86 -2.18 -3.96
CA GLN A 116 10.86 -2.58 -2.57
C GLN A 116 10.34 -4.01 -2.46
N PRO A 117 11.00 -4.89 -1.68
CA PRO A 117 10.41 -6.18 -1.36
C PRO A 117 9.14 -5.97 -0.54
N LEU A 118 8.15 -6.84 -0.76
CA LEU A 118 6.98 -6.91 0.09
C LEU A 118 7.42 -7.28 1.53
N ARG A 119 6.92 -6.54 2.51
CA ARG A 119 7.19 -6.76 3.93
C ARG A 119 5.95 -7.27 4.64
N GLU A 120 6.11 -8.12 5.65
CA GLU A 120 5.01 -8.47 6.54
C GLU A 120 4.79 -7.37 7.56
N LEU A 121 3.52 -7.01 7.81
CA LEU A 121 3.20 -6.16 8.94
C LEU A 121 3.45 -6.95 10.25
N GLY A 122 4.50 -6.61 10.98
CA GLY A 122 4.89 -7.24 12.25
C GLY A 122 6.36 -7.67 12.34
N GLU A 123 7.09 -7.71 11.22
CA GLU A 123 8.53 -7.98 11.18
C GLU A 123 9.32 -6.68 11.42
N GLY A 124 9.28 -6.18 12.67
CA GLY A 124 9.97 -4.94 13.02
C GLY A 124 9.75 -4.44 14.45
N ARG A 125 8.98 -5.14 15.29
CA ARG A 125 8.87 -4.79 16.71
C ARG A 125 10.16 -5.22 17.44
N PRO A 126 10.98 -4.31 18.01
CA PRO A 126 11.98 -4.72 18.99
C PRO A 126 11.27 -5.37 20.19
N PRO A 127 11.85 -6.39 20.84
CA PRO A 127 11.19 -7.05 21.95
C PRO A 127 11.01 -6.06 23.11
N GLY A 128 9.77 -5.80 23.51
CA GLY A 128 9.44 -5.21 24.81
C GLY A 128 8.61 -3.92 24.78
N HIS A 129 7.29 -4.08 24.77
CA HIS A 129 6.44 -3.33 25.70
C HIS A 129 5.16 -4.14 25.89
N GLU A 130 5.07 -4.82 27.04
CA GLU A 130 3.79 -5.33 27.52
C GLU A 130 2.90 -4.13 27.81
N ALA A 131 1.71 -4.11 27.22
CA ALA A 131 0.68 -3.16 27.61
C ALA A 131 0.31 -3.45 29.08
N PRO A 132 0.10 -2.42 29.92
CA PRO A 132 -0.23 -2.63 31.31
C PRO A 132 -1.56 -3.39 31.41
N SER A 133 -1.51 -4.53 32.11
CA SER A 133 -2.68 -5.29 32.52
C SER A 133 -3.65 -4.39 33.26
N GLN A 134 -4.77 -4.03 32.62
CA GLN A 134 -5.94 -3.57 33.35
C GLN A 134 -6.81 -4.79 33.64
N SER A 135 -6.84 -5.15 34.92
CA SER A 135 -7.87 -5.99 35.54
C SER A 135 -8.67 -5.09 36.50
N PRO A 136 -9.93 -5.46 36.78
CA PRO A 136 -11.07 -4.53 36.86
C PRO A 136 -11.11 -3.63 38.09
#